data_AF-A0AAX3LYM5-F1
#
_entry.id   AF-A0AAX3LYM5-F1
#
_cell.length_a   1.000
_cell.length_b   1.000
_cell.length_c   1.000
_cell.angle_alpha   90.00
_cell.angle_beta   90.00
_cell.angle_gamma   90.00
#
_symmetry.space_group_name_H-M   'P 1'
#
loop_
_entity.id
_entity.type
_entity.pdbx_description
1 polymer ?
#
loop_
_entity_poly.entity_id
_entity_poly.type
_entity_poly.pdbx_seq_one_letter_code
_entity_poly.pdbx_strand_id
1 'polypeptide(L)'
;MVKLNYTWLLVLVMFSLVFGSVGMSLGSQAEAADINLARGKNVVVSSTEASGNIAANAVDGNLSTRWASTNSDTQYYIVDLGTAQSVSSVILRWEAAYAKQFQIQTSTDNVNWTTVYSNYSNTGGTNTITFPSTTARYVKMYAFQRATTYGYSLYEFEIYGSGTQAATGVLDYIKSISGKQTVIGMHNREPNATPAVQTEKVKSITGKYPGLWSGDLLFSANDVNNRWNMIYEAKKQWDNGAIVQVMMHVTPPTQADAGNWEGGVVSHLSDAQWKDLTTNGGTLNKAWKARLDNYAQYLQYLEDNKVTVLFRPFHEMNQGVFWWAGRPGSTGTAELYRLTHDYLVNTKGLSNLVWVWDMQDLDLNWNVYNPGNAYWDIFALDVYNPDGFTTQKYNTALSVANGKPIAIGECDVLPTPSQLAAQPKWAFAMSWAELTFEKNTNAQIQTVYNASNVITRDELPKLK
;
A
#
# COMPACT_ATOMS: atom_id res chain seq x y z
N MET A 1 -3.37 12.48 92.94
CA MET A 1 -3.67 11.83 91.63
C MET A 1 -4.93 12.45 91.08
N VAL A 2 -4.80 13.33 90.09
CA VAL A 2 -5.92 14.01 89.42
C VAL A 2 -5.54 14.10 87.94
N LYS A 3 -6.45 13.78 87.03
CA LYS A 3 -6.31 14.13 85.60
C LYS A 3 -7.59 14.80 85.13
N LEU A 4 -7.52 16.12 85.02
CA LEU A 4 -8.35 16.89 84.10
C LEU A 4 -8.07 16.40 82.67
N ASN A 5 -9.06 16.50 81.78
CA ASN A 5 -8.79 16.78 80.36
C ASN A 5 -9.88 17.72 79.84
N TYR A 6 -9.42 18.81 79.23
CA TYR A 6 -10.20 20.01 78.94
C TYR A 6 -10.18 20.31 77.42
N THR A 7 -11.32 20.87 76.94
CA THR A 7 -11.48 21.92 75.89
C THR A 7 -11.19 21.63 74.39
N TRP A 8 -11.95 22.17 73.40
CA TRP A 8 -13.27 22.86 73.46
C TRP A 8 -14.03 22.94 72.10
N LEU A 9 -15.27 23.45 72.17
CA LEU A 9 -16.15 24.11 71.18
C LEU A 9 -16.19 23.72 69.68
N LEU A 10 -17.43 23.52 69.19
CA LEU A 10 -17.79 23.59 67.78
C LEU A 10 -17.88 25.04 67.28
N VAL A 11 -17.46 25.26 66.02
CA VAL A 11 -17.86 26.42 65.20
C VAL A 11 -18.37 25.88 63.86
N LEU A 12 -19.56 26.33 63.46
CA LEU A 12 -20.19 25.95 62.19
C LEU A 12 -19.76 26.94 61.10
N VAL A 13 -19.12 26.45 60.04
CA VAL A 13 -18.71 27.27 58.88
C VAL A 13 -19.66 27.03 57.72
N MET A 14 -20.34 28.08 57.25
CA MET A 14 -21.02 28.05 55.96
C MET A 14 -19.99 28.03 54.83
N PHE A 15 -20.01 27.00 53.99
CA PHE A 15 -19.31 27.00 52.71
C PHE A 15 -20.26 27.40 51.59
N SER A 16 -20.00 28.54 50.97
CA SER A 16 -20.66 28.99 49.75
C SER A 16 -20.24 28.10 48.57
N LEU A 17 -21.18 27.31 48.06
CA LEU A 17 -21.03 26.60 46.78
C LEU A 17 -21.01 27.62 45.64
N VAL A 18 -19.81 27.95 45.16
CA VAL A 18 -19.64 28.64 43.87
C VAL A 18 -19.97 27.63 42.77
N PHE A 19 -21.07 27.87 42.06
CA PHE A 19 -21.37 27.17 40.80
C PHE A 19 -20.35 27.57 39.74
N GLY A 20 -19.20 26.87 39.72
CA GLY A 20 -18.31 26.87 38.58
C GLY A 20 -18.99 26.15 37.42
N SER A 21 -19.59 26.90 36.50
CA SER A 21 -20.11 26.37 35.25
C SER A 21 -18.95 25.84 34.40
N VAL A 22 -18.61 24.56 34.55
CA VAL A 22 -17.73 23.84 33.64
C VAL A 22 -18.47 23.76 32.31
N GLY A 23 -18.19 24.71 31.43
CA GLY A 23 -18.57 24.60 30.03
C GLY A 23 -17.94 23.34 29.49
N MET A 24 -18.76 22.34 29.14
CA MET A 24 -18.31 21.21 28.35
C MET A 24 -17.84 21.77 27.01
N SER A 25 -16.53 21.92 26.86
CA SER A 25 -15.91 22.02 25.55
C SER A 25 -16.27 20.74 24.81
N LEU A 26 -17.26 20.82 23.93
CA LEU A 26 -17.42 19.87 22.85
C LEU A 26 -16.10 19.92 22.09
N GLY A 27 -15.27 18.90 22.31
CA GLY A 27 -13.98 18.81 21.63
C GLY A 27 -14.22 18.98 20.15
N SER A 28 -13.52 19.94 19.54
CA SER A 28 -13.52 20.13 18.10
C SER A 28 -13.31 18.76 17.46
N GLN A 29 -14.25 18.33 16.62
CA GLN A 29 -13.90 17.31 15.64
C GLN A 29 -12.63 17.82 14.96
N ALA A 30 -11.58 17.01 14.97
CA ALA A 30 -10.45 17.29 14.12
C ALA A 30 -11.01 17.26 12.70
N GLU A 31 -11.12 18.43 12.06
CA GLU A 31 -11.44 18.50 10.64
C GLU A 31 -10.42 17.61 9.94
N ALA A 32 -10.91 16.57 9.27
CA ALA A 32 -10.06 15.73 8.46
C ALA A 32 -9.40 16.66 7.44
N ALA A 33 -8.06 16.71 7.43
CA ALA A 33 -7.33 17.55 6.49
C ALA A 33 -7.89 17.29 5.08
N ASP A 34 -8.39 18.34 4.44
CA ASP A 34 -9.10 18.24 3.17
C ASP A 34 -8.25 17.44 2.17
N ILE A 35 -8.83 16.40 1.60
CA ILE A 35 -8.13 15.44 0.74
C ILE A 35 -8.04 16.05 -0.65
N ASN A 36 -6.85 16.07 -1.27
CA ASN A 36 -6.76 16.41 -2.69
C ASN A 36 -7.38 15.29 -3.54
N LEU A 37 -8.66 15.45 -3.88
CA LEU A 37 -9.46 14.53 -4.67
C LEU A 37 -8.93 14.36 -6.10
N ALA A 38 -8.16 15.34 -6.61
CA ALA A 38 -7.57 15.32 -7.94
C ALA A 38 -6.36 14.37 -8.05
N ARG A 39 -5.67 14.08 -6.94
CA ARG A 39 -4.38 13.39 -6.98
C ARG A 39 -4.49 12.01 -7.62
N GLY A 40 -3.67 11.78 -8.65
CA GLY A 40 -3.62 10.54 -9.44
C GLY A 40 -4.84 10.29 -10.34
N LYS A 41 -5.72 11.27 -10.54
CA LYS A 41 -6.95 11.10 -11.34
C LYS A 41 -6.71 11.21 -12.85
N ASN A 42 -7.69 10.69 -13.60
CA ASN A 42 -7.72 10.84 -15.05
C ASN A 42 -8.01 12.30 -15.42
N VAL A 43 -7.29 12.81 -16.41
CA VAL A 43 -7.35 14.22 -16.81
C VAL A 43 -7.50 14.37 -18.32
N VAL A 44 -8.29 15.35 -18.74
CA VAL A 44 -8.52 15.68 -20.15
C VAL A 44 -8.22 17.16 -20.35
N VAL A 45 -7.27 17.46 -21.22
CA VAL A 45 -6.83 18.82 -21.54
C VAL A 45 -7.18 19.18 -22.97
N SER A 46 -7.37 20.47 -23.25
CA SER A 46 -7.58 20.97 -24.62
C SER A 46 -6.36 20.82 -25.51
N SER A 47 -5.15 20.92 -24.93
CA SER A 47 -3.90 20.66 -25.61
C SER A 47 -2.75 20.44 -24.61
N THR A 48 -1.65 19.91 -25.13
CA THR A 48 -0.35 19.87 -24.45
C THR A 48 0.68 20.46 -25.41
N GLU A 49 1.66 21.22 -24.91
CA GLU A 49 2.82 21.59 -25.73
C GLU A 49 3.64 20.34 -26.12
N ALA A 50 4.48 20.43 -27.15
CA ALA A 50 5.32 19.32 -27.60
C ALA A 50 6.56 19.12 -26.69
N SER A 51 6.33 18.75 -25.43
CA SER A 51 7.35 18.50 -24.41
C SER A 51 6.91 17.41 -23.43
N GLY A 52 7.75 17.09 -22.44
CA GLY A 52 7.40 16.16 -21.34
C GLY A 52 6.36 16.72 -20.35
N ASN A 53 5.84 17.93 -20.56
CA ASN A 53 4.90 18.61 -19.66
C ASN A 53 3.45 18.13 -19.88
N ILE A 54 3.25 16.81 -19.75
CA ILE A 54 1.98 16.12 -20.01
C ILE A 54 0.91 16.47 -18.97
N ALA A 55 -0.36 16.23 -19.31
CA ALA A 55 -1.49 16.55 -18.44
C ALA A 55 -1.38 15.97 -17.03
N ALA A 56 -0.98 14.70 -16.89
CA ALA A 56 -0.89 13.99 -15.61
C ALA A 56 0.05 14.65 -14.59
N ASN A 57 1.01 15.46 -15.05
CA ASN A 57 1.99 16.15 -14.21
C ASN A 57 1.40 17.26 -13.31
N ALA A 58 0.14 17.65 -13.49
CA ALA A 58 -0.53 18.65 -12.66
C ALA A 58 -1.54 18.02 -11.67
N VAL A 59 -1.47 16.70 -11.47
CA VAL A 59 -2.24 15.96 -10.46
C VAL A 59 -1.40 14.84 -9.82
N ASP A 60 -0.06 14.90 -9.91
CA ASP A 60 0.83 13.87 -9.36
C ASP A 60 1.27 14.19 -7.91
N GLY A 61 1.14 15.45 -7.49
CA GLY A 61 1.57 15.98 -6.20
C GLY A 61 3.06 16.35 -6.15
N ASN A 62 3.73 16.48 -7.29
CA ASN A 62 5.15 16.81 -7.41
C ASN A 62 5.34 18.21 -8.02
N LEU A 63 5.68 19.20 -7.18
CA LEU A 63 5.87 20.59 -7.59
C LEU A 63 7.11 20.84 -8.48
N SER A 64 7.84 19.79 -8.91
CA SER A 64 8.91 19.89 -9.91
C SER A 64 8.47 19.48 -11.32
N THR A 65 7.33 18.80 -11.47
CA THR A 65 6.68 18.48 -12.75
C THR A 65 5.57 19.49 -13.04
N ARG A 66 5.19 19.66 -14.31
CA ARG A 66 4.11 20.57 -14.73
C ARG A 66 3.38 20.07 -15.96
N TRP A 67 2.10 20.41 -16.09
CA TRP A 67 1.41 20.41 -17.39
C TRP A 67 1.61 21.77 -18.07
N ALA A 68 1.71 21.77 -19.40
CA ALA A 68 1.71 22.99 -20.20
C ALA A 68 0.86 22.87 -21.47
N SER A 69 0.03 23.88 -21.74
CA SER A 69 -0.81 23.96 -22.95
C SER A 69 -0.05 24.51 -24.16
N THR A 70 -0.64 24.38 -25.35
CA THR A 70 -0.20 25.17 -26.52
C THR A 70 -0.47 26.67 -26.32
N ASN A 71 0.19 27.50 -27.14
CA ASN A 71 0.16 28.97 -27.07
C ASN A 71 -1.14 29.59 -27.65
N SER A 72 -2.31 29.22 -27.12
CA SER A 72 -3.62 29.78 -27.50
C SER A 72 -4.45 30.10 -26.25
N ASP A 73 -5.23 31.18 -26.32
CA ASP A 73 -5.93 31.75 -25.15
C ASP A 73 -7.08 30.90 -24.62
N THR A 74 -7.81 30.17 -25.47
CA THR A 74 -8.89 29.29 -24.98
C THR A 74 -8.33 27.89 -24.72
N GLN A 75 -8.24 27.51 -23.45
CA GLN A 75 -7.80 26.18 -23.02
C GLN A 75 -8.61 25.70 -21.82
N TYR A 76 -8.65 24.39 -21.63
CA TYR A 76 -9.20 23.78 -20.42
C TYR A 76 -8.29 22.67 -19.89
N TYR A 77 -8.44 22.45 -18.59
CA TYR A 77 -7.94 21.28 -17.89
C TYR A 77 -9.11 20.69 -17.09
N ILE A 78 -9.49 19.46 -17.37
CA ILE A 78 -10.59 18.74 -16.70
C ILE A 78 -10.00 17.58 -15.89
N VAL A 79 -10.39 17.46 -14.63
CA VAL A 79 -10.14 16.29 -13.78
C VAL A 79 -11.42 15.47 -13.66
N ASP A 80 -11.36 14.15 -13.92
CA ASP A 80 -12.43 13.19 -13.60
C ASP A 80 -12.13 12.53 -12.25
N LEU A 81 -12.92 12.87 -11.22
CA LEU A 81 -12.81 12.31 -9.87
C LEU A 81 -13.20 10.81 -9.83
N GLY A 82 -13.81 10.30 -10.90
CA GLY A 82 -14.26 8.92 -11.10
C GLY A 82 -15.71 8.66 -10.67
N THR A 83 -16.17 9.38 -9.65
CA THR A 83 -17.55 9.37 -9.13
C THR A 83 -17.97 10.78 -8.77
N ALA A 84 -19.26 11.03 -8.58
CA ALA A 84 -19.75 12.32 -8.10
C ALA A 84 -19.40 12.49 -6.61
N GLN A 85 -18.71 13.58 -6.28
CA GLN A 85 -18.15 13.90 -4.97
C GLN A 85 -18.55 15.32 -4.52
N SER A 86 -18.50 15.58 -3.21
CA SER A 86 -18.64 16.93 -2.67
C SER A 86 -17.33 17.70 -2.84
N VAL A 87 -17.38 18.83 -3.54
CA VAL A 87 -16.24 19.71 -3.81
C VAL A 87 -16.58 21.13 -3.32
N SER A 88 -15.67 21.75 -2.58
CA SER A 88 -15.81 23.10 -1.99
C SER A 88 -14.58 24.00 -2.20
N SER A 89 -13.45 23.46 -2.66
CA SER A 89 -12.22 24.21 -2.83
C SER A 89 -11.36 23.66 -3.97
N VAL A 90 -10.55 24.53 -4.56
CA VAL A 90 -9.54 24.25 -5.59
C VAL A 90 -8.28 25.03 -5.28
N ILE A 91 -7.11 24.44 -5.49
CA ILE A 91 -5.83 25.16 -5.51
C ILE A 91 -5.19 24.99 -6.88
N LEU A 92 -4.95 26.12 -7.57
CA LEU A 92 -4.16 26.17 -8.80
C LEU A 92 -2.76 26.69 -8.47
N ARG A 93 -1.73 25.89 -8.75
CA ARG A 93 -0.33 26.30 -8.63
C ARG A 93 0.24 26.56 -10.01
N TRP A 94 0.31 27.82 -10.40
CA TRP A 94 0.85 28.22 -11.69
C TRP A 94 2.38 28.25 -11.68
N GLU A 95 2.95 27.97 -12.85
CA GLU A 95 4.32 28.37 -13.20
C GLU A 95 4.34 29.86 -13.62
N ALA A 96 5.48 30.39 -14.09
CA ALA A 96 5.56 31.75 -14.62
C ALA A 96 4.56 32.05 -15.76
N ALA A 97 4.14 31.04 -16.54
CA ALA A 97 3.10 31.18 -17.55
C ALA A 97 1.70 30.79 -17.01
N TYR A 98 0.90 31.81 -16.64
CA TYR A 98 -0.38 31.63 -15.93
C TYR A 98 -1.59 32.20 -16.67
N ALA A 99 -2.80 31.81 -16.22
CA ALA A 99 -4.04 32.39 -16.73
C ALA A 99 -4.37 33.75 -16.13
N LYS A 100 -4.47 34.78 -16.99
CA LYS A 100 -4.93 36.11 -16.59
C LYS A 100 -6.42 36.11 -16.30
N GLN A 101 -7.18 35.39 -17.12
CA GLN A 101 -8.62 35.20 -16.96
C GLN A 101 -8.98 33.71 -17.06
N PHE A 102 -9.69 33.21 -16.04
CA PHE A 102 -10.15 31.82 -15.96
C PHE A 102 -11.41 31.67 -15.10
N GLN A 103 -12.08 30.53 -15.27
CA GLN A 103 -13.18 30.06 -14.44
C GLN A 103 -12.84 28.69 -13.85
N ILE A 104 -13.41 28.39 -12.68
CA ILE A 104 -13.60 27.01 -12.22
C ILE A 104 -15.04 26.61 -12.53
N GLN A 105 -15.22 25.47 -13.19
CA GLN A 105 -16.51 24.90 -13.52
C GLN A 105 -16.60 23.47 -12.96
N THR A 106 -17.81 23.07 -12.57
CA THR A 106 -18.12 21.70 -12.12
C THR A 106 -19.19 21.05 -13.00
N SER A 107 -19.17 19.73 -13.07
CA SER A 107 -20.14 18.92 -13.81
C SER A 107 -20.24 17.51 -13.21
N THR A 108 -21.39 16.86 -13.36
CA THR A 108 -21.59 15.44 -13.03
C THR A 108 -21.51 14.51 -14.26
N ASP A 109 -21.58 15.06 -15.48
CA ASP A 109 -21.75 14.33 -16.74
C ASP A 109 -20.71 14.68 -17.84
N ASN A 110 -19.80 15.62 -17.57
CA ASN A 110 -18.78 16.17 -18.50
C ASN A 110 -19.37 16.99 -19.68
N VAL A 111 -20.69 17.18 -19.74
CA VAL A 111 -21.41 17.86 -20.83
C VAL A 111 -22.01 19.18 -20.35
N ASN A 112 -22.74 19.15 -19.24
CA ASN A 112 -23.37 20.31 -18.63
C ASN A 112 -22.48 20.87 -17.52
N TRP A 113 -22.12 22.16 -17.62
CA TRP A 113 -21.12 22.79 -16.76
C TRP A 113 -21.69 23.98 -15.99
N THR A 114 -21.44 24.02 -14.69
CA THR A 114 -21.79 25.14 -13.80
C THR A 114 -20.52 25.86 -13.39
N THR A 115 -20.44 27.18 -13.64
CA THR A 115 -19.33 28.00 -13.15
C THR A 115 -19.49 28.26 -11.65
N VAL A 116 -18.52 27.83 -10.84
CA VAL A 116 -18.48 28.04 -9.38
C VAL A 116 -17.56 29.17 -8.96
N TYR A 117 -16.62 29.58 -9.83
CA TYR A 117 -15.71 30.71 -9.60
C TYR A 117 -15.26 31.35 -10.91
N SER A 118 -14.97 32.65 -10.90
CA SER A 118 -14.39 33.39 -12.02
C SER A 118 -13.35 34.40 -11.53
N ASN A 119 -12.23 34.51 -12.24
CA ASN A 119 -11.20 35.53 -12.01
C ASN A 119 -10.82 36.17 -13.34
N TYR A 120 -10.89 37.50 -13.42
CA TYR A 120 -10.64 38.28 -14.63
C TYR A 120 -9.35 39.12 -14.60
N SER A 121 -8.56 39.01 -13.52
CA SER A 121 -7.41 39.87 -13.28
C SER A 121 -6.27 39.21 -12.51
N ASN A 122 -6.13 37.88 -12.63
CA ASN A 122 -5.18 37.08 -11.87
C ASN A 122 -3.71 37.58 -11.99
N THR A 123 -2.88 37.24 -11.01
CA THR A 123 -1.46 37.64 -10.92
C THR A 123 -0.50 36.44 -10.94
N GLY A 124 -1.01 35.22 -11.11
CA GLY A 124 -0.21 33.98 -11.13
C GLY A 124 0.12 33.47 -9.73
N GLY A 125 1.15 32.63 -9.61
CA GLY A 125 1.54 32.01 -8.35
C GLY A 125 0.55 30.93 -7.90
N THR A 126 0.18 30.91 -6.62
CA THR A 126 -0.84 29.98 -6.09
C THR A 126 -2.17 30.70 -5.93
N ASN A 127 -3.23 30.18 -6.53
CA ASN A 127 -4.61 30.60 -6.27
C ASN A 127 -5.32 29.53 -5.44
N THR A 128 -5.60 29.82 -4.17
CA THR A 128 -6.55 29.05 -3.35
C THR A 128 -7.95 29.63 -3.53
N ILE A 129 -8.90 28.80 -3.94
CA ILE A 129 -10.23 29.19 -4.39
C ILE A 129 -11.26 28.37 -3.62
N THR A 130 -12.12 29.01 -2.83
CA THR A 130 -13.24 28.36 -2.14
C THR A 130 -14.58 28.77 -2.77
N PHE A 131 -15.55 27.87 -2.71
CA PHE A 131 -16.92 28.08 -3.20
C PHE A 131 -17.92 27.23 -2.39
N PRO A 132 -19.23 27.54 -2.43
CA PRO A 132 -20.23 26.70 -1.79
C PRO A 132 -20.12 25.24 -2.26
N SER A 133 -20.16 24.30 -1.31
CA SER A 133 -20.04 22.86 -1.61
C SER A 133 -21.04 22.45 -2.69
N THR A 134 -20.54 21.77 -3.72
CA THR A 134 -21.32 21.29 -4.87
C THR A 134 -20.97 19.84 -5.19
N THR A 135 -21.94 19.10 -5.70
CA THR A 135 -21.72 17.74 -6.19
C THR A 135 -21.11 17.80 -7.60
N ALA A 136 -19.92 17.23 -7.77
CA ALA A 136 -19.19 17.21 -9.03
C ALA A 136 -18.49 15.87 -9.24
N ARG A 137 -18.54 15.32 -10.45
CA ARG A 137 -17.62 14.26 -10.89
C ARG A 137 -16.44 14.85 -11.66
N TYR A 138 -16.69 15.91 -12.42
CA TYR A 138 -15.70 16.59 -13.23
C TYR A 138 -15.52 18.02 -12.72
N VAL A 139 -14.27 18.45 -12.59
CA VAL A 139 -13.91 19.83 -12.27
C VAL A 139 -12.98 20.35 -13.36
N LYS A 140 -13.27 21.55 -13.86
CA LYS A 140 -12.58 22.15 -15.00
C LYS A 140 -12.03 23.51 -14.63
N MET A 141 -10.74 23.71 -14.88
CA MET A 141 -10.16 25.04 -15.08
C MET A 141 -10.39 25.41 -16.55
N TYR A 142 -11.15 26.48 -16.81
CA TYR A 142 -11.39 27.02 -18.15
C TYR A 142 -10.75 28.40 -18.26
N ALA A 143 -9.62 28.49 -18.95
CA ALA A 143 -8.89 29.73 -19.15
C ALA A 143 -9.12 30.28 -20.56
N PHE A 144 -9.24 31.60 -20.66
CA PHE A 144 -9.65 32.31 -21.88
C PHE A 144 -8.86 33.62 -22.13
N GLN A 145 -7.89 33.94 -21.28
CA GLN A 145 -6.85 34.94 -21.58
C GLN A 145 -5.52 34.59 -20.91
N ARG A 146 -4.41 34.59 -21.67
CA ARG A 146 -3.06 34.35 -21.15
C ARG A 146 -2.44 35.61 -20.57
N ALA A 147 -1.61 35.44 -19.54
CA ALA A 147 -0.85 36.55 -18.96
C ALA A 147 0.51 36.78 -19.65
N THR A 148 0.96 35.80 -20.45
CA THR A 148 2.24 35.82 -21.16
C THR A 148 2.03 35.36 -22.62
N THR A 149 3.09 35.38 -23.43
CA THR A 149 3.06 34.85 -24.81
C THR A 149 3.07 33.31 -24.88
N TYR A 150 3.42 32.63 -23.78
CA TYR A 150 3.44 31.17 -23.66
C TYR A 150 2.06 30.59 -23.34
N GLY A 151 1.88 29.28 -23.47
CA GLY A 151 0.69 28.56 -23.02
C GLY A 151 0.52 28.58 -21.50
N TYR A 152 -0.62 28.12 -21.01
CA TYR A 152 -0.85 27.97 -19.57
C TYR A 152 0.00 26.84 -19.00
N SER A 153 0.55 27.05 -17.80
CA SER A 153 1.38 26.05 -17.14
C SER A 153 1.02 25.91 -15.67
N LEU A 154 0.69 24.69 -15.25
CA LEU A 154 0.32 24.33 -13.87
C LEU A 154 1.30 23.30 -13.32
N TYR A 155 1.86 23.58 -12.15
CA TYR A 155 2.52 22.58 -11.31
C TYR A 155 1.51 21.62 -10.70
N GLU A 156 0.38 22.12 -10.19
CA GLU A 156 -0.70 21.30 -9.62
C GLU A 156 -2.08 21.97 -9.81
N PHE A 157 -3.11 21.14 -9.97
CA PHE A 157 -4.52 21.47 -9.86
C PHE A 157 -5.15 20.57 -8.80
N GLU A 158 -5.13 21.05 -7.57
CA GLU A 158 -5.64 20.36 -6.39
C GLU A 158 -7.15 20.63 -6.25
N ILE A 159 -7.93 19.61 -5.89
CA ILE A 159 -9.40 19.71 -5.72
C ILE A 159 -9.75 19.17 -4.33
N TYR A 160 -10.57 19.92 -3.58
CA TYR A 160 -10.82 19.66 -2.16
C TYR A 160 -12.32 19.73 -1.83
N GLY A 161 -12.72 18.96 -0.82
CA GLY A 161 -14.07 18.97 -0.24
C GLY A 161 -14.38 17.67 0.51
N SER A 162 -15.59 17.57 1.05
CA SER A 162 -16.04 16.41 1.85
C SER A 162 -16.32 15.14 1.05
N GLY A 163 -15.87 15.07 -0.21
CA GLY A 163 -15.87 13.85 -1.01
C GLY A 163 -14.90 12.80 -0.47
N THR A 164 -15.29 11.54 -0.53
CA THR A 164 -14.37 10.41 -0.36
C THR A 164 -13.70 10.14 -1.71
N GLN A 165 -12.37 10.25 -1.80
CA GLN A 165 -11.67 9.59 -2.89
C GLN A 165 -12.04 8.10 -2.82
N ALA A 166 -12.72 7.58 -3.84
CA ALA A 166 -13.01 6.15 -3.91
C ALA A 166 -11.70 5.38 -3.79
N ALA A 167 -11.61 4.47 -2.82
CA ALA A 167 -10.41 3.71 -2.52
C ALA A 167 -9.87 3.04 -3.78
N THR A 168 -8.63 3.31 -4.12
CA THR A 168 -7.96 2.54 -5.18
C THR A 168 -7.60 1.18 -4.56
N GLY A 169 -8.22 0.11 -5.04
CA GLY A 169 -7.90 -1.24 -4.58
C GLY A 169 -6.40 -1.51 -4.74
N VAL A 170 -5.78 -2.17 -3.75
CA VAL A 170 -4.30 -2.32 -3.67
C VAL A 170 -3.71 -2.86 -4.97
N LEU A 171 -4.32 -3.88 -5.56
CA LEU A 171 -3.86 -4.46 -6.82
C LEU A 171 -3.93 -3.48 -8.00
N ASP A 172 -4.95 -2.62 -8.07
CA ASP A 172 -5.07 -1.60 -9.12
C ASP A 172 -4.08 -0.45 -8.91
N TYR A 173 -3.80 -0.10 -7.65
CA TYR A 173 -2.72 0.82 -7.32
C TYR A 173 -1.35 0.26 -7.75
N ILE A 174 -1.04 -0.98 -7.37
CA ILE A 174 0.20 -1.70 -7.77
C ILE A 174 0.33 -1.78 -9.31
N LYS A 175 -0.75 -2.04 -10.06
CA LYS A 175 -0.74 -1.96 -11.53
C LYS A 175 -0.46 -0.52 -12.02
N SER A 176 -1.03 0.50 -11.38
CA SER A 176 -0.94 1.90 -11.83
C SER A 176 0.46 2.52 -11.72
N ILE A 177 1.29 2.02 -10.79
CA ILE A 177 2.66 2.48 -10.55
C ILE A 177 3.72 1.67 -11.32
N SER A 178 3.40 0.47 -11.79
CA SER A 178 4.34 -0.37 -12.54
C SER A 178 4.81 0.34 -13.81
N GLY A 179 6.13 0.45 -13.99
CA GLY A 179 6.76 1.23 -15.05
C GLY A 179 7.07 2.68 -14.67
N LYS A 180 6.76 3.11 -13.43
CA LYS A 180 6.96 4.49 -12.94
C LYS A 180 7.73 4.54 -11.62
N GLN A 181 7.26 3.79 -10.62
CA GLN A 181 7.74 3.86 -9.24
C GLN A 181 7.58 2.51 -8.53
N THR A 182 8.33 2.33 -7.44
CA THR A 182 8.37 1.10 -6.63
C THR A 182 7.98 1.40 -5.18
N VAL A 183 6.99 0.71 -4.61
CA VAL A 183 6.73 0.77 -3.16
C VAL A 183 7.85 0.05 -2.42
N ILE A 184 8.48 0.73 -1.45
CA ILE A 184 9.49 0.09 -0.60
C ILE A 184 8.83 -0.55 0.63
N GLY A 185 9.19 -1.80 0.88
CA GLY A 185 8.67 -2.63 1.95
C GLY A 185 9.70 -3.05 2.98
N MET A 186 9.22 -3.42 4.16
CA MET A 186 10.02 -3.98 5.25
C MET A 186 9.34 -5.24 5.79
N HIS A 187 10.05 -6.38 5.76
CA HIS A 187 9.61 -7.60 6.43
C HIS A 187 9.96 -7.59 7.92
N ASN A 188 8.99 -7.96 8.77
CA ASN A 188 9.15 -8.10 10.21
C ASN A 188 8.95 -9.58 10.55
N ARG A 189 10.07 -10.32 10.63
CA ARG A 189 10.09 -11.74 11.03
C ARG A 189 9.94 -11.91 12.55
N GLU A 190 10.19 -13.10 13.07
CA GLU A 190 9.99 -13.39 14.50
C GLU A 190 10.69 -12.40 15.46
N PRO A 191 10.11 -12.15 16.66
CA PRO A 191 8.89 -12.77 17.17
C PRO A 191 7.61 -12.03 16.78
N ASN A 192 6.54 -12.79 16.54
CA ASN A 192 5.17 -12.27 16.36
C ASN A 192 4.64 -11.52 17.60
N ALA A 193 5.34 -11.60 18.73
CA ALA A 193 5.08 -10.79 19.92
C ALA A 193 5.46 -9.30 19.74
N THR A 194 6.38 -8.98 18.82
CA THR A 194 6.83 -7.61 18.50
C THR A 194 6.92 -7.38 16.98
N PRO A 195 5.79 -7.45 16.25
CA PRO A 195 5.73 -7.60 14.78
C PRO A 195 6.02 -6.31 13.97
N ALA A 196 6.71 -5.33 14.55
CA ALA A 196 7.05 -4.05 13.92
C ALA A 196 8.51 -3.60 14.14
N VAL A 197 9.36 -4.43 14.75
CA VAL A 197 10.72 -4.04 15.18
C VAL A 197 11.55 -3.46 14.03
N GLN A 198 11.56 -4.10 12.87
CA GLN A 198 12.34 -3.66 11.72
C GLN A 198 11.70 -2.45 11.03
N THR A 199 10.37 -2.37 11.01
CA THR A 199 9.61 -1.19 10.54
C THR A 199 9.95 0.08 11.35
N GLU A 200 9.98 -0.02 12.68
CA GLU A 200 10.36 1.12 13.54
C GLU A 200 11.88 1.43 13.45
N LYS A 201 12.73 0.43 13.18
CA LYS A 201 14.16 0.64 12.92
C LYS A 201 14.42 1.34 11.59
N VAL A 202 13.66 1.03 10.53
CA VAL A 202 13.67 1.81 9.28
C VAL A 202 13.24 3.25 9.55
N LYS A 203 12.19 3.46 10.35
CA LYS A 203 11.72 4.80 10.71
C LYS A 203 12.76 5.63 11.45
N SER A 204 13.50 5.03 12.39
CA SER A 204 14.55 5.75 13.14
C SER A 204 15.78 6.08 12.30
N ILE A 205 16.08 5.31 11.25
CA ILE A 205 17.17 5.58 10.30
C ILE A 205 16.78 6.63 9.26
N THR A 206 15.58 6.52 8.68
CA THR A 206 15.19 7.27 7.47
C THR A 206 14.31 8.49 7.75
N GLY A 207 13.64 8.55 8.90
CA GLY A 207 12.56 9.51 9.14
C GLY A 207 11.24 9.17 8.43
N LYS A 208 11.16 8.10 7.63
CA LYS A 208 9.98 7.67 6.86
C LYS A 208 9.54 6.25 7.26
N TYR A 209 8.28 5.91 7.04
CA TYR A 209 7.79 4.52 7.21
C TYR A 209 7.78 3.80 5.86
N PRO A 210 8.08 2.49 5.80
CA PRO A 210 7.93 1.70 4.57
C PRO A 210 6.49 1.73 4.08
N GLY A 211 6.29 1.81 2.77
CA GLY A 211 4.95 1.79 2.17
C GLY A 211 4.30 0.41 2.27
N LEU A 212 5.10 -0.66 2.26
CA LEU A 212 4.63 -2.03 2.51
C LEU A 212 5.15 -2.54 3.86
N TRP A 213 4.23 -2.94 4.73
CA TRP A 213 4.55 -3.71 5.93
C TRP A 213 4.29 -5.19 5.66
N SER A 214 5.19 -6.06 6.09
CA SER A 214 5.00 -7.51 6.02
C SER A 214 5.27 -8.21 7.36
N GLY A 215 4.46 -9.23 7.65
CA GLY A 215 4.68 -10.21 8.72
C GLY A 215 4.44 -11.64 8.22
N ASP A 216 4.64 -12.62 9.11
CA ASP A 216 4.60 -14.05 8.80
C ASP A 216 3.77 -14.81 9.84
N LEU A 217 3.01 -15.82 9.40
CA LEU A 217 2.30 -16.73 10.30
C LEU A 217 3.26 -17.51 11.22
N LEU A 218 4.46 -17.85 10.74
CA LEU A 218 5.51 -18.55 11.49
C LEU A 218 5.08 -19.91 12.09
N PHE A 219 6.06 -20.60 12.70
CA PHE A 219 5.98 -21.99 13.11
C PHE A 219 6.38 -22.25 14.57
N SER A 220 7.10 -21.34 15.24
CA SER A 220 7.52 -21.58 16.62
C SER A 220 6.31 -21.55 17.57
N ALA A 221 6.34 -22.31 18.66
CA ALA A 221 5.23 -22.30 19.62
C ALA A 221 4.94 -20.91 20.19
N ASN A 222 5.97 -20.06 20.35
CA ASN A 222 5.79 -18.68 20.78
C ASN A 222 5.11 -17.84 19.69
N ASP A 223 5.48 -18.00 18.43
CA ASP A 223 4.94 -17.19 17.34
C ASP A 223 3.52 -17.60 16.97
N VAL A 224 3.21 -18.91 16.99
CA VAL A 224 1.85 -19.45 16.84
C VAL A 224 0.92 -18.86 17.91
N ASN A 225 1.37 -18.83 19.17
CA ASN A 225 0.60 -18.23 20.28
C ASN A 225 0.44 -16.70 20.15
N ASN A 226 1.32 -16.02 19.40
CA ASN A 226 1.30 -14.56 19.22
C ASN A 226 0.79 -14.10 17.85
N ARG A 227 0.30 -14.99 16.96
CA ARG A 227 -0.22 -14.62 15.62
C ARG A 227 -1.26 -13.49 15.67
N TRP A 228 -2.14 -13.46 16.69
CA TRP A 228 -3.10 -12.36 16.85
C TRP A 228 -2.42 -10.99 17.04
N ASN A 229 -1.26 -10.90 17.69
CA ASN A 229 -0.52 -9.64 17.83
C ASN A 229 0.00 -9.16 16.47
N MET A 230 0.54 -10.07 15.65
CA MET A 230 0.93 -9.79 14.25
C MET A 230 -0.26 -9.31 13.40
N ILE A 231 -1.43 -9.94 13.55
CA ILE A 231 -2.64 -9.58 12.79
C ILE A 231 -3.25 -8.24 13.25
N TYR A 232 -3.19 -7.92 14.55
CA TYR A 232 -3.58 -6.60 15.03
C TYR A 232 -2.59 -5.51 14.60
N GLU A 233 -1.28 -5.81 14.53
CA GLU A 233 -0.30 -4.90 13.93
C GLU A 233 -0.53 -4.72 12.42
N ALA A 234 -0.83 -5.79 11.68
CA ALA A 234 -1.18 -5.71 10.26
C ALA A 234 -2.36 -4.75 10.02
N LYS A 235 -3.45 -4.89 10.81
CA LYS A 235 -4.56 -3.93 10.80
C LYS A 235 -4.09 -2.51 11.14
N LYS A 236 -3.26 -2.33 12.18
CA LYS A 236 -2.73 -1.02 12.58
C LYS A 236 -1.87 -0.37 11.49
N GLN A 237 -1.10 -1.15 10.74
CA GLN A 237 -0.28 -0.65 9.63
C GLN A 237 -1.16 -0.25 8.44
N TRP A 238 -2.16 -1.06 8.08
CA TRP A 238 -3.21 -0.67 7.13
C TRP A 238 -3.95 0.60 7.56
N ASP A 239 -4.31 0.70 8.84
CA ASP A 239 -5.03 1.86 9.34
C ASP A 239 -4.20 3.15 9.27
N ASN A 240 -2.87 3.03 9.36
CA ASN A 240 -1.87 4.06 9.14
C ASN A 240 -1.44 4.24 7.66
N GLY A 241 -2.11 3.58 6.71
CA GLY A 241 -1.93 3.76 5.27
C GLY A 241 -0.91 2.86 4.59
N ALA A 242 -0.35 1.85 5.27
CA ALA A 242 0.56 0.89 4.63
C ALA A 242 -0.20 -0.16 3.79
N ILE A 243 0.43 -0.65 2.73
CA ILE A 243 0.09 -1.94 2.11
C ILE A 243 0.48 -3.05 3.10
N VAL A 244 -0.38 -4.05 3.26
CA VAL A 244 -0.16 -5.21 4.15
C VAL A 244 0.18 -6.45 3.33
N GLN A 245 1.26 -7.14 3.70
CA GLN A 245 1.62 -8.45 3.17
C GLN A 245 1.73 -9.50 4.28
N VAL A 246 1.22 -10.70 4.04
CA VAL A 246 1.36 -11.86 4.95
C VAL A 246 1.92 -13.06 4.19
N MET A 247 2.98 -13.66 4.71
CA MET A 247 3.61 -14.90 4.24
C MET A 247 3.44 -16.05 5.25
N MET A 248 4.03 -17.22 4.97
CA MET A 248 3.86 -18.42 5.80
C MET A 248 5.06 -19.37 5.83
N HIS A 249 6.00 -19.17 6.74
CA HIS A 249 6.88 -20.26 7.20
C HIS A 249 6.12 -21.15 8.19
N VAL A 250 5.52 -22.23 7.70
CA VAL A 250 4.62 -23.09 8.50
C VAL A 250 5.01 -24.56 8.44
N THR A 251 4.65 -25.34 9.45
CA THR A 251 4.95 -26.77 9.53
C THR A 251 4.08 -27.62 8.58
N PRO A 252 4.57 -28.78 8.12
CA PRO A 252 3.81 -29.68 7.27
C PRO A 252 2.56 -30.24 7.98
N PRO A 253 1.52 -30.62 7.22
CA PRO A 253 0.30 -31.22 7.77
C PRO A 253 0.51 -32.61 8.42
N THR A 254 1.72 -33.18 8.33
CA THR A 254 2.16 -34.36 9.07
C THR A 254 2.50 -34.07 10.55
N GLN A 255 2.59 -32.80 10.94
CA GLN A 255 2.98 -32.33 12.28
C GLN A 255 1.93 -31.37 12.86
N ALA A 256 2.09 -30.97 14.12
CA ALA A 256 1.31 -29.88 14.72
C ALA A 256 1.64 -28.52 14.07
N ASP A 257 0.75 -27.53 14.22
CA ASP A 257 0.90 -26.16 13.67
C ASP A 257 2.13 -25.44 14.26
N ALA A 258 2.43 -25.70 15.53
CA ALA A 258 3.71 -25.35 16.15
C ALA A 258 4.75 -26.46 15.97
N GLY A 259 5.99 -26.08 15.63
CA GLY A 259 7.12 -26.98 15.44
C GLY A 259 8.45 -26.24 15.35
N ASN A 260 9.37 -26.76 14.55
CA ASN A 260 10.74 -26.26 14.40
C ASN A 260 11.03 -25.80 12.96
N TRP A 261 12.16 -25.12 12.76
CA TRP A 261 12.71 -24.83 11.44
C TRP A 261 13.20 -26.13 10.80
N GLU A 262 14.32 -26.67 11.29
CA GLU A 262 14.85 -27.97 10.89
C GLU A 262 13.92 -29.12 11.31
N GLY A 263 13.61 -30.00 10.35
CA GLY A 263 12.68 -31.11 10.53
C GLY A 263 11.20 -30.68 10.58
N GLY A 264 10.89 -29.39 10.52
CA GLY A 264 9.53 -28.84 10.43
C GLY A 264 9.34 -28.10 9.10
N VAL A 265 9.57 -26.78 9.09
CA VAL A 265 9.49 -25.94 7.88
C VAL A 265 10.46 -26.45 6.80
N VAL A 266 11.73 -26.65 7.18
CA VAL A 266 12.75 -27.34 6.38
C VAL A 266 12.60 -28.83 6.62
N SER A 267 11.84 -29.48 5.74
CA SER A 267 11.62 -30.93 5.70
C SER A 267 11.05 -31.34 4.34
N HIS A 268 10.81 -32.63 4.11
CA HIS A 268 10.20 -33.11 2.87
C HIS A 268 9.06 -34.08 3.16
N LEU A 269 8.01 -34.00 2.33
CA LEU A 269 6.99 -35.04 2.24
C LEU A 269 7.42 -36.10 1.21
N SER A 270 7.25 -37.38 1.54
CA SER A 270 7.35 -38.47 0.56
C SER A 270 6.25 -38.35 -0.50
N ASP A 271 6.42 -38.98 -1.67
CA ASP A 271 5.41 -38.91 -2.75
C ASP A 271 4.04 -39.49 -2.35
N ALA A 272 4.03 -40.48 -1.45
CA ALA A 272 2.79 -41.00 -0.88
C ALA A 272 2.08 -39.97 0.01
N GLN A 273 2.84 -39.23 0.83
CA GLN A 273 2.31 -38.14 1.66
C GLN A 273 1.87 -36.94 0.80
N TRP A 274 2.64 -36.60 -0.24
CA TRP A 274 2.26 -35.54 -1.18
C TRP A 274 0.93 -35.87 -1.88
N LYS A 275 0.79 -37.10 -2.36
CA LYS A 275 -0.45 -37.57 -2.99
C LYS A 275 -1.64 -37.56 -2.01
N ASP A 276 -1.46 -37.96 -0.76
CA ASP A 276 -2.51 -37.90 0.27
C ASP A 276 -2.84 -36.45 0.73
N LEU A 277 -1.90 -35.52 0.57
CA LEU A 277 -2.12 -34.09 0.75
C LEU A 277 -2.94 -33.48 -0.39
N THR A 278 -2.58 -33.74 -1.66
CA THR A 278 -3.27 -33.12 -2.79
C THR A 278 -4.60 -33.81 -3.14
N THR A 279 -4.77 -35.10 -2.83
CA THR A 279 -6.04 -35.82 -3.03
C THR A 279 -7.13 -35.32 -2.10
N ASN A 280 -8.22 -34.77 -2.66
CA ASN A 280 -9.37 -34.31 -1.89
C ASN A 280 -9.94 -35.43 -0.99
N GLY A 281 -9.99 -35.19 0.32
CA GLY A 281 -10.47 -36.16 1.31
C GLY A 281 -9.42 -37.14 1.86
N GLY A 282 -8.16 -37.06 1.39
CA GLY A 282 -7.00 -37.71 2.01
C GLY A 282 -6.77 -37.27 3.46
N THR A 283 -5.90 -37.96 4.19
CA THR A 283 -5.67 -37.70 5.62
C THR A 283 -4.93 -36.38 5.82
N LEU A 284 -3.83 -36.19 5.09
CA LEU A 284 -3.07 -34.94 5.06
C LEU A 284 -3.83 -33.81 4.37
N ASN A 285 -4.70 -34.10 3.38
CA ASN A 285 -5.62 -33.12 2.80
C ASN A 285 -6.56 -32.53 3.86
N LYS A 286 -7.15 -33.37 4.71
CA LYS A 286 -8.01 -32.95 5.84
C LYS A 286 -7.22 -32.20 6.90
N ALA A 287 -6.02 -32.68 7.26
CA ALA A 287 -5.15 -32.01 8.23
C ALA A 287 -4.70 -30.61 7.74
N TRP A 288 -4.39 -30.47 6.45
CA TRP A 288 -4.06 -29.17 5.86
C TRP A 288 -5.26 -28.22 5.83
N LYS A 289 -6.44 -28.70 5.43
CA LYS A 289 -7.68 -27.89 5.49
C LYS A 289 -8.02 -27.44 6.91
N ALA A 290 -7.85 -28.29 7.91
CA ALA A 290 -8.00 -27.92 9.31
C ALA A 290 -6.96 -26.89 9.79
N ARG A 291 -5.76 -26.85 9.19
CA ARG A 291 -4.77 -25.79 9.42
C ARG A 291 -5.18 -24.48 8.73
N LEU A 292 -5.69 -24.55 7.50
CA LEU A 292 -6.28 -23.41 6.81
C LEU A 292 -7.52 -22.86 7.53
N ASP A 293 -8.29 -23.67 8.26
CA ASP A 293 -9.39 -23.22 9.12
C ASP A 293 -8.91 -22.31 10.26
N ASN A 294 -7.70 -22.53 10.77
CA ASN A 294 -7.05 -21.62 11.73
C ASN A 294 -6.65 -20.32 11.01
N TYR A 295 -5.93 -20.44 9.89
CA TYR A 295 -5.37 -19.28 9.18
C TYR A 295 -6.45 -18.36 8.60
N ALA A 296 -7.58 -18.93 8.15
CA ALA A 296 -8.71 -18.18 7.62
C ALA A 296 -9.33 -17.24 8.67
N GLN A 297 -9.26 -17.53 9.97
CA GLN A 297 -9.81 -16.63 11.01
C GLN A 297 -9.03 -15.31 11.08
N TYR A 298 -7.71 -15.37 10.91
CA TYR A 298 -6.86 -14.18 10.83
C TYR A 298 -7.15 -13.34 9.58
N LEU A 299 -7.27 -14.02 8.42
CA LEU A 299 -7.54 -13.36 7.14
C LEU A 299 -8.97 -12.79 7.08
N GLN A 300 -9.95 -13.47 7.68
CA GLN A 300 -11.32 -12.99 7.84
C GLN A 300 -11.38 -11.75 8.73
N TYR A 301 -10.67 -11.73 9.85
CA TYR A 301 -10.59 -10.54 10.69
C TYR A 301 -10.05 -9.33 9.91
N LEU A 302 -9.05 -9.54 9.04
CA LEU A 302 -8.52 -8.51 8.15
C LEU A 302 -9.57 -8.09 7.09
N GLU A 303 -10.32 -9.01 6.50
CA GLU A 303 -11.41 -8.72 5.55
C GLU A 303 -12.58 -7.93 6.19
N ASP A 304 -13.00 -8.32 7.39
CA ASP A 304 -14.05 -7.67 8.16
C ASP A 304 -13.65 -6.21 8.45
N ASN A 305 -12.36 -5.99 8.70
CA ASN A 305 -11.72 -4.68 8.88
C ASN A 305 -11.31 -3.97 7.57
N LYS A 306 -11.71 -4.51 6.41
CA LYS A 306 -11.45 -3.93 5.06
C LYS A 306 -9.97 -3.74 4.74
N VAL A 307 -9.12 -4.61 5.28
CA VAL A 307 -7.70 -4.72 4.95
C VAL A 307 -7.57 -5.62 3.72
N THR A 308 -7.01 -5.11 2.62
CA THR A 308 -6.57 -5.94 1.50
C THR A 308 -5.17 -6.49 1.82
N VAL A 309 -4.98 -7.80 1.65
CA VAL A 309 -3.74 -8.49 2.02
C VAL A 309 -3.04 -8.99 0.75
N LEU A 310 -1.80 -8.57 0.53
CA LEU A 310 -0.90 -9.30 -0.36
C LEU A 310 -0.55 -10.62 0.32
N PHE A 311 -1.10 -11.73 -0.16
CA PHE A 311 -0.90 -13.04 0.43
C PHE A 311 0.15 -13.80 -0.39
N ARG A 312 1.29 -14.13 0.24
CA ARG A 312 2.43 -14.76 -0.42
C ARG A 312 2.69 -16.17 0.15
N PRO A 313 1.83 -17.16 -0.18
CA PRO A 313 1.97 -18.52 0.31
C PRO A 313 3.00 -19.32 -0.49
N PHE A 314 3.66 -20.25 0.19
CA PHE A 314 4.60 -21.20 -0.43
C PHE A 314 5.73 -20.55 -1.24
N HIS A 315 6.27 -19.42 -0.77
CA HIS A 315 7.38 -18.71 -1.40
C HIS A 315 8.63 -19.59 -1.56
N GLU A 316 9.56 -19.15 -2.42
CA GLU A 316 10.77 -19.90 -2.77
C GLU A 316 10.55 -21.36 -3.23
N MET A 317 9.40 -21.70 -3.80
CA MET A 317 9.04 -23.10 -4.11
C MET A 317 10.00 -23.84 -5.06
N ASN A 318 10.91 -23.13 -5.76
CA ASN A 318 11.97 -23.73 -6.57
C ASN A 318 13.26 -24.10 -5.80
N GLN A 319 13.47 -23.62 -4.57
CA GLN A 319 14.68 -23.92 -3.77
C GLN A 319 14.72 -25.37 -3.25
N GLY A 320 13.56 -26.01 -3.07
CA GLY A 320 13.47 -27.44 -2.75
C GLY A 320 13.89 -27.84 -1.33
N VAL A 321 14.06 -26.89 -0.40
CA VAL A 321 14.35 -27.18 1.03
C VAL A 321 13.09 -27.22 1.90
N PHE A 322 12.09 -26.41 1.58
CA PHE A 322 10.81 -26.37 2.30
C PHE A 322 9.91 -27.53 1.92
N TRP A 323 9.03 -27.97 2.83
CA TRP A 323 8.18 -29.14 2.60
C TRP A 323 7.16 -28.98 1.47
N TRP A 324 6.85 -27.73 1.09
CA TRP A 324 6.02 -27.40 -0.07
C TRP A 324 6.80 -27.31 -1.39
N ALA A 325 8.13 -27.19 -1.33
CA ALA A 325 8.99 -26.80 -2.46
C ALA A 325 9.55 -28.01 -3.23
N GLY A 326 10.29 -27.75 -4.31
CA GLY A 326 11.08 -28.74 -5.05
C GLY A 326 10.28 -29.74 -5.87
N ARG A 327 8.97 -29.51 -6.03
CA ARG A 327 8.05 -30.37 -6.78
C ARG A 327 7.57 -29.64 -8.04
N PRO A 328 8.26 -29.77 -9.18
CA PRO A 328 7.85 -29.16 -10.43
C PRO A 328 6.66 -29.90 -11.07
N GLY A 329 6.00 -29.24 -12.02
CA GLY A 329 4.89 -29.79 -12.79
C GLY A 329 3.52 -29.52 -12.16
N SER A 330 2.47 -29.81 -12.92
CA SER A 330 1.09 -29.47 -12.56
C SER A 330 0.57 -30.19 -11.30
N THR A 331 1.09 -31.37 -10.96
CA THR A 331 0.81 -32.12 -9.71
C THR A 331 1.84 -31.89 -8.61
N GLY A 332 2.78 -30.96 -8.83
CA GLY A 332 3.78 -30.52 -7.87
C GLY A 332 3.26 -29.40 -6.98
N THR A 333 4.12 -28.48 -6.54
CA THR A 333 3.74 -27.34 -5.65
C THR A 333 2.59 -26.52 -6.22
N ALA A 334 2.49 -26.42 -7.55
CA ALA A 334 1.38 -25.84 -8.28
C ALA A 334 -0.01 -26.39 -7.85
N GLU A 335 -0.11 -27.68 -7.53
CA GLU A 335 -1.36 -28.31 -7.07
C GLU A 335 -1.72 -27.88 -5.64
N LEU A 336 -0.73 -27.83 -4.73
CA LEU A 336 -0.92 -27.37 -3.36
C LEU A 336 -1.31 -25.88 -3.29
N TYR A 337 -0.73 -25.06 -4.18
CA TYR A 337 -1.08 -23.64 -4.32
C TYR A 337 -2.55 -23.48 -4.75
N ARG A 338 -2.98 -24.17 -5.83
CA ARG A 338 -4.39 -24.16 -6.29
C ARG A 338 -5.37 -24.66 -5.23
N LEU A 339 -5.04 -25.76 -4.56
CA LEU A 339 -5.85 -26.33 -3.48
C LEU A 339 -6.05 -25.34 -2.33
N THR A 340 -4.98 -24.63 -1.95
CA THR A 340 -5.01 -23.64 -0.87
C THR A 340 -5.79 -22.38 -1.28
N HIS A 341 -5.63 -21.93 -2.53
CA HIS A 341 -6.45 -20.88 -3.14
C HIS A 341 -7.93 -21.23 -3.12
N ASP A 342 -8.32 -22.36 -3.68
CA ASP A 342 -9.73 -22.73 -3.80
C ASP A 342 -10.39 -23.01 -2.44
N TYR A 343 -9.60 -23.40 -1.43
CA TYR A 343 -10.09 -23.50 -0.07
C TYR A 343 -10.33 -22.13 0.56
N LEU A 344 -9.36 -21.22 0.52
CA LEU A 344 -9.50 -19.89 1.12
C LEU A 344 -10.52 -19.00 0.39
N VAL A 345 -10.50 -19.00 -0.95
CA VAL A 345 -11.41 -18.19 -1.77
C VAL A 345 -12.79 -18.85 -1.88
N ASN A 346 -12.89 -20.07 -2.43
CA ASN A 346 -14.19 -20.66 -2.76
C ASN A 346 -14.88 -21.35 -1.57
N THR A 347 -14.11 -21.85 -0.58
CA THR A 347 -14.69 -22.57 0.58
C THR A 347 -14.82 -21.68 1.82
N LYS A 348 -13.92 -20.71 2.03
CA LYS A 348 -14.03 -19.73 3.12
C LYS A 348 -14.63 -18.39 2.72
N GLY A 349 -14.69 -18.08 1.42
CA GLY A 349 -15.30 -16.85 0.92
C GLY A 349 -14.40 -15.61 0.98
N LEU A 350 -13.11 -15.77 1.31
CA LEU A 350 -12.18 -14.66 1.45
C LEU A 350 -11.95 -13.98 0.09
N SER A 351 -12.30 -12.70 0.02
CA SER A 351 -12.23 -11.84 -1.15
C SER A 351 -11.16 -10.73 -1.06
N ASN A 352 -10.57 -10.53 0.13
CA ASN A 352 -9.57 -9.50 0.40
C ASN A 352 -8.11 -9.91 0.07
N LEU A 353 -7.90 -11.08 -0.53
CA LEU A 353 -6.57 -11.62 -0.81
C LEU A 353 -6.13 -11.29 -2.23
N VAL A 354 -4.96 -10.65 -2.37
CA VAL A 354 -4.24 -10.49 -3.63
C VAL A 354 -3.13 -11.53 -3.63
N TRP A 355 -3.13 -12.45 -4.60
CA TRP A 355 -2.27 -13.63 -4.56
C TRP A 355 -0.90 -13.32 -5.16
N VAL A 356 0.15 -13.44 -4.35
CA VAL A 356 1.54 -13.28 -4.78
C VAL A 356 2.14 -14.67 -5.00
N TRP A 357 2.62 -14.92 -6.22
CA TRP A 357 3.31 -16.16 -6.58
C TRP A 357 4.80 -15.88 -6.73
N ASP A 358 5.61 -16.58 -5.93
CA ASP A 358 6.94 -16.13 -5.54
C ASP A 358 8.01 -17.22 -5.68
N MET A 359 9.16 -16.85 -6.27
CA MET A 359 10.31 -17.73 -6.58
C MET A 359 11.59 -17.21 -5.91
N GLN A 360 12.56 -18.10 -5.66
CA GLN A 360 13.94 -17.74 -5.32
C GLN A 360 14.82 -17.58 -6.58
N ASP A 361 15.84 -16.73 -6.53
CA ASP A 361 16.73 -16.40 -7.67
C ASP A 361 17.80 -17.43 -8.05
N LEU A 362 17.48 -18.73 -7.89
CA LEU A 362 18.34 -19.88 -8.22
C LEU A 362 18.32 -20.21 -9.72
N ASP A 363 17.56 -21.24 -10.11
CA ASP A 363 17.25 -21.50 -11.50
C ASP A 363 16.16 -20.54 -11.98
N LEU A 364 16.16 -20.22 -13.28
CA LEU A 364 15.19 -19.31 -13.90
C LEU A 364 14.03 -20.05 -14.60
N ASN A 365 13.83 -21.34 -14.32
CA ASN A 365 12.79 -22.17 -14.98
C ASN A 365 11.45 -22.14 -14.23
N TRP A 366 11.09 -20.97 -13.70
CA TRP A 366 9.95 -20.74 -12.81
C TRP A 366 8.60 -21.26 -13.33
N ASN A 367 8.43 -21.29 -14.66
CA ASN A 367 7.19 -21.76 -15.28
C ASN A 367 6.82 -23.21 -14.94
N VAL A 368 7.76 -24.07 -14.52
CA VAL A 368 7.42 -25.43 -14.08
C VAL A 368 6.65 -25.46 -12.75
N TYR A 369 6.66 -24.37 -11.98
CA TYR A 369 5.93 -24.20 -10.73
C TYR A 369 4.65 -23.37 -10.86
N ASN A 370 4.32 -22.87 -12.05
CA ASN A 370 3.20 -21.96 -12.28
C ASN A 370 1.85 -22.65 -11.94
N PRO A 371 1.07 -22.15 -10.96
CA PRO A 371 -0.22 -22.77 -10.60
C PRO A 371 -1.31 -22.51 -11.64
N GLY A 372 -1.08 -21.59 -12.58
CA GLY A 372 -1.99 -21.19 -13.65
C GLY A 372 -2.41 -19.71 -13.50
N ASN A 373 -2.55 -19.01 -14.62
CA ASN A 373 -2.77 -17.55 -14.67
C ASN A 373 -4.03 -17.04 -13.94
N ALA A 374 -4.94 -17.92 -13.54
CA ALA A 374 -6.14 -17.59 -12.77
C ALA A 374 -5.93 -17.60 -11.23
N TYR A 375 -4.79 -18.12 -10.74
CA TYR A 375 -4.55 -18.40 -9.31
C TYR A 375 -3.63 -17.40 -8.60
N TRP A 376 -3.01 -16.48 -9.33
CA TRP A 376 -2.06 -15.50 -8.79
C TRP A 376 -2.21 -14.16 -9.51
N ASP A 377 -1.98 -13.05 -8.81
CA ASP A 377 -2.16 -11.68 -9.28
C ASP A 377 -0.84 -10.95 -9.55
N ILE A 378 0.19 -11.26 -8.76
CA ILE A 378 1.52 -10.64 -8.80
C ILE A 378 2.56 -11.75 -8.87
N PHE A 379 3.53 -11.63 -9.76
CA PHE A 379 4.73 -12.47 -9.74
C PHE A 379 5.81 -11.80 -8.89
N ALA A 380 6.46 -12.54 -8.00
CA ALA A 380 7.53 -12.03 -7.15
C ALA A 380 8.79 -12.89 -7.23
N LEU A 381 9.92 -12.25 -6.99
CA LEU A 381 11.25 -12.86 -6.97
C LEU A 381 12.01 -12.43 -5.73
N ASP A 382 12.39 -13.39 -4.91
CA ASP A 382 13.35 -13.21 -3.83
C ASP A 382 14.77 -13.16 -4.44
N VAL A 383 15.57 -12.18 -4.04
CA VAL A 383 16.89 -11.87 -4.62
C VAL A 383 17.96 -11.84 -3.54
N TYR A 384 18.68 -12.94 -3.42
CA TYR A 384 19.75 -13.13 -2.44
C TYR A 384 21.11 -13.49 -3.06
N ASN A 385 21.16 -13.85 -4.35
CA ASN A 385 22.43 -14.19 -4.99
C ASN A 385 23.32 -12.94 -5.17
N PRO A 386 24.66 -13.05 -5.05
CA PRO A 386 25.57 -11.90 -5.09
C PRO A 386 25.62 -11.11 -6.41
N ASP A 387 25.02 -11.62 -7.49
CA ASP A 387 24.83 -10.90 -8.75
C ASP A 387 23.66 -9.90 -8.69
N GLY A 388 22.78 -10.02 -7.69
CA GLY A 388 21.70 -9.09 -7.38
C GLY A 388 20.68 -8.96 -8.51
N PHE A 389 20.24 -7.72 -8.76
CA PHE A 389 19.16 -7.37 -9.68
C PHE A 389 19.61 -7.39 -11.15
N THR A 390 19.92 -8.57 -11.70
CA THR A 390 20.38 -8.67 -13.10
C THR A 390 19.26 -8.49 -14.12
N THR A 391 19.61 -7.95 -15.30
CA THR A 391 18.69 -7.78 -16.43
C THR A 391 18.07 -9.11 -16.88
N GLN A 392 18.77 -10.23 -16.68
CA GLN A 392 18.25 -11.57 -16.99
C GLN A 392 17.10 -11.96 -16.04
N LYS A 393 17.28 -11.80 -14.72
CA LYS A 393 16.21 -12.04 -13.72
C LYS A 393 14.98 -11.16 -14.03
N TYR A 394 15.18 -9.87 -14.29
CA TYR A 394 14.11 -8.93 -14.63
C TYR A 394 13.35 -9.33 -15.92
N ASN A 395 14.07 -9.63 -17.01
CA ASN A 395 13.42 -10.01 -18.28
C ASN A 395 12.69 -11.36 -18.18
N THR A 396 13.20 -12.32 -17.40
CA THR A 396 12.48 -13.56 -17.12
C THR A 396 11.20 -13.29 -16.32
N ALA A 397 11.27 -12.42 -15.30
CA ALA A 397 10.10 -12.06 -14.49
C ALA A 397 9.01 -11.42 -15.34
N LEU A 398 9.37 -10.51 -16.25
CA LEU A 398 8.43 -9.92 -17.21
C LEU A 398 7.78 -10.95 -18.15
N SER A 399 8.55 -11.93 -18.61
CA SER A 399 8.08 -13.01 -19.48
C SER A 399 7.08 -13.92 -18.76
N VAL A 400 7.40 -14.33 -17.53
CA VAL A 400 6.55 -15.16 -16.67
C VAL A 400 5.28 -14.42 -16.25
N ALA A 401 5.39 -13.14 -15.91
CA ALA A 401 4.26 -12.32 -15.47
C ALA A 401 3.24 -12.02 -16.57
N ASN A 402 3.66 -12.05 -17.85
CA ASN A 402 2.80 -11.87 -19.03
C ASN A 402 1.82 -10.68 -18.92
N GLY A 403 2.31 -9.53 -18.46
CA GLY A 403 1.54 -8.30 -18.30
C GLY A 403 0.93 -8.08 -16.90
N LYS A 404 0.99 -9.07 -15.99
CA LYS A 404 0.73 -8.84 -14.55
C LYS A 404 1.91 -8.09 -13.89
N PRO A 405 1.71 -7.45 -12.73
CA PRO A 405 2.79 -6.80 -11.99
C PRO A 405 3.88 -7.79 -11.59
N ILE A 406 5.12 -7.30 -11.53
CA ILE A 406 6.27 -8.01 -10.95
C ILE A 406 6.76 -7.27 -9.70
N ALA A 407 7.33 -8.01 -8.75
CA ALA A 407 7.90 -7.46 -7.52
C ALA A 407 9.20 -8.16 -7.11
N ILE A 408 10.03 -7.45 -6.35
CA ILE A 408 11.12 -8.07 -5.57
C ILE A 408 10.46 -8.52 -4.25
N GLY A 409 10.23 -9.83 -4.13
CA GLY A 409 9.56 -10.45 -3.00
C GLY A 409 10.34 -10.21 -1.72
N GLU A 410 11.64 -10.46 -1.77
CA GLU A 410 12.64 -10.22 -0.74
C GLU A 410 13.99 -9.83 -1.34
N CYS A 411 14.81 -9.15 -0.55
CA CYS A 411 16.23 -8.95 -0.81
C CYS A 411 16.99 -8.69 0.49
N ASP A 412 18.28 -9.06 0.52
CA ASP A 412 19.18 -8.69 1.60
C ASP A 412 19.83 -7.32 1.33
N VAL A 413 20.33 -7.10 0.12
CA VAL A 413 20.79 -5.82 -0.41
C VAL A 413 19.65 -5.09 -1.11
N LEU A 414 19.35 -3.87 -0.68
CA LEU A 414 18.32 -3.02 -1.29
C LEU A 414 18.66 -2.65 -2.74
N PRO A 415 17.69 -2.68 -3.67
CA PRO A 415 17.90 -2.18 -5.03
C PRO A 415 18.13 -0.66 -4.99
N THR A 416 19.16 -0.19 -5.68
CA THR A 416 19.46 1.24 -5.74
C THR A 416 18.38 1.99 -6.55
N PRO A 417 18.20 3.30 -6.34
CA PRO A 417 17.29 4.10 -7.15
C PRO A 417 17.57 4.03 -8.66
N SER A 418 18.84 3.87 -9.05
CA SER A 418 19.24 3.69 -10.46
C SER A 418 18.95 2.29 -11.00
N GLN A 419 19.04 1.24 -10.19
CA GLN A 419 18.58 -0.11 -10.57
C GLN A 419 17.06 -0.13 -10.77
N LEU A 420 16.29 0.48 -9.85
CA LEU A 420 14.84 0.61 -9.98
C LEU A 420 14.46 1.45 -11.22
N ALA A 421 15.18 2.53 -11.53
CA ALA A 421 14.95 3.31 -12.76
C ALA A 421 15.28 2.52 -14.04
N ALA A 422 16.28 1.62 -14.00
CA ALA A 422 16.61 0.74 -15.12
C ALA A 422 15.66 -0.47 -15.25
N GLN A 423 14.96 -0.84 -14.18
CA GLN A 423 14.04 -1.97 -14.09
C GLN A 423 12.66 -1.53 -13.56
N PRO A 424 12.00 -0.54 -14.19
CA PRO A 424 10.93 0.25 -13.59
C PRO A 424 9.61 -0.50 -13.36
N LYS A 425 9.50 -1.77 -13.76
CA LYS A 425 8.30 -2.58 -13.57
C LYS A 425 8.21 -3.32 -12.23
N TRP A 426 9.29 -3.34 -11.44
CA TRP A 426 9.24 -3.78 -10.03
C TRP A 426 8.30 -2.86 -9.24
N ALA A 427 7.05 -3.30 -9.03
CA ALA A 427 6.00 -2.47 -8.44
C ALA A 427 6.12 -2.33 -6.91
N PHE A 428 6.68 -3.34 -6.26
CA PHE A 428 7.24 -3.22 -4.91
C PHE A 428 8.57 -3.95 -4.80
N ALA A 429 9.35 -3.57 -3.80
CA ALA A 429 10.54 -4.27 -3.35
C ALA A 429 10.56 -4.30 -1.82
N MET A 430 10.79 -5.47 -1.22
CA MET A 430 10.81 -5.62 0.23
C MET A 430 12.17 -6.15 0.68
N SER A 431 12.75 -5.55 1.73
CA SER A 431 13.99 -6.06 2.31
C SER A 431 13.72 -6.98 3.51
N TRP A 432 14.58 -7.98 3.68
CA TRP A 432 14.43 -8.97 4.75
C TRP A 432 14.99 -8.44 6.08
N ALA A 433 14.10 -8.37 7.06
CA ALA A 433 14.35 -8.24 8.50
C ALA A 433 15.71 -7.62 8.92
N GLU A 434 16.55 -8.36 9.63
CA GLU A 434 17.86 -7.90 10.11
C GLU A 434 18.87 -7.67 8.98
N LEU A 435 18.82 -8.49 7.92
CA LEU A 435 19.74 -8.43 6.80
C LEU A 435 19.72 -7.05 6.13
N THR A 436 18.56 -6.40 6.11
CA THR A 436 18.40 -4.99 5.70
C THR A 436 19.44 -4.07 6.33
N PHE A 437 19.78 -4.26 7.61
CA PHE A 437 20.70 -3.41 8.37
C PHE A 437 22.13 -3.97 8.46
N GLU A 438 22.33 -5.24 8.10
CA GLU A 438 23.64 -5.90 8.04
C GLU A 438 24.30 -5.75 6.67
N LYS A 439 23.49 -5.72 5.60
CA LYS A 439 23.92 -5.67 4.20
C LYS A 439 23.87 -4.27 3.60
N ASN A 440 23.11 -3.36 4.20
CA ASN A 440 22.97 -1.97 3.74
C ASN A 440 23.38 -1.00 4.86
N THR A 441 24.25 -0.05 4.54
CA THR A 441 24.57 1.06 5.46
C THR A 441 23.35 1.97 5.63
N ASN A 442 23.25 2.66 6.77
CA ASN A 442 22.20 3.65 7.02
C ASN A 442 22.08 4.68 5.88
N ALA A 443 23.19 5.09 5.27
CA ALA A 443 23.22 6.01 4.14
C ALA A 443 22.60 5.42 2.86
N GLN A 444 22.80 4.13 2.58
CA GLN A 444 22.14 3.43 1.47
C GLN A 444 20.63 3.32 1.71
N ILE A 445 20.22 2.94 2.92
CA ILE A 445 18.79 2.85 3.31
C ILE A 445 18.13 4.23 3.15
N GLN A 446 18.76 5.29 3.69
CA GLN A 446 18.30 6.69 3.53
C GLN A 446 18.25 7.12 2.05
N THR A 447 19.19 6.69 1.22
CA THR A 447 19.21 7.02 -0.22
C THR A 447 18.02 6.40 -0.96
N VAL A 448 17.67 5.15 -0.66
CA VAL A 448 16.51 4.46 -1.26
C VAL A 448 15.20 5.11 -0.80
N TYR A 449 15.02 5.33 0.50
CA TYR A 449 13.76 5.86 1.06
C TYR A 449 13.48 7.34 0.72
N ASN A 450 14.47 8.09 0.24
CA ASN A 450 14.32 9.48 -0.19
C ASN A 450 14.38 9.66 -1.73
N ALA A 451 14.40 8.57 -2.50
CA ALA A 451 14.40 8.64 -3.96
C ALA A 451 13.00 8.89 -4.53
N SER A 452 12.87 9.75 -5.55
CA SER A 452 11.58 10.12 -6.15
C SER A 452 10.88 8.99 -6.92
N ASN A 453 11.61 7.95 -7.30
CA ASN A 453 11.04 6.73 -7.90
C ASN A 453 10.68 5.64 -6.87
N VAL A 454 10.80 5.93 -5.57
CA VAL A 454 10.45 5.03 -4.47
C VAL A 454 9.27 5.62 -3.69
N ILE A 455 8.33 4.77 -3.28
CA ILE A 455 7.12 5.19 -2.55
C ILE A 455 7.17 4.65 -1.13
N THR A 456 7.14 5.58 -0.17
CA THR A 456 7.04 5.35 1.27
C THR A 456 5.61 5.59 1.79
N ARG A 457 5.32 5.29 3.06
CA ARG A 457 3.92 5.25 3.56
C ARG A 457 3.18 6.57 3.44
N ASP A 458 3.87 7.70 3.62
CA ASP A 458 3.33 9.05 3.48
C ASP A 458 3.08 9.48 2.02
N GLU A 459 3.56 8.71 1.04
CA GLU A 459 3.38 8.95 -0.39
C GLU A 459 2.27 8.07 -1.00
N LEU A 460 1.72 7.11 -0.25
CA LEU A 460 0.62 6.23 -0.69
C LEU A 460 -0.72 6.97 -0.78
N PRO A 461 -1.62 6.60 -1.72
CA PRO A 461 -2.99 7.09 -1.76
C PRO A 461 -3.85 6.45 -0.67
N LYS A 462 -5.12 6.85 -0.59
CA LYS A 462 -6.10 6.13 0.24
C LYS A 462 -6.46 4.80 -0.43
N LEU A 463 -6.02 3.71 0.21
CA LEU A 463 -6.28 2.31 -0.19
C LEU A 463 -7.55 1.73 0.47
N LYS A 464 -8.23 2.52 1.32
CA LYS A 464 -9.45 2.19 2.07
C LYS A 464 -10.45 3.35 2.03
#